data_AF-A0A2M8GLC0-F1
#
_entry.id   AF-A0A2M8GLC0-F1
#
_cell.length_a   1.000
_cell.length_b   1.000
_cell.length_c   1.000
_cell.angle_alpha   90.00
_cell.angle_beta   90.00
_cell.angle_gamma   90.00
#
_symmetry.space_group_name_H-M   'P 1'
#
loop_
_entity.id
_entity.type
_entity.pdbx_description
1 polymer ?
#
loop_
_entity_poly.entity_id
_entity_poly.type
_entity_poly.pdbx_seq_one_letter_code
_entity_poly.pdbx_strand_id
1 'polypeptide(L)'
;MPIIRSAKKKLRQDEKRKNRNLLYLKGYKRLIVKLKLVKGAEKITQMVRKIHSRIDKAVKKKIIHKNKAARLKASAAKFIKQTKKIKAKK
;
A
#
# COMPACT_ATOMS: atom_id res chain seq x y z
N MET A 1 20.99 -14.72 -19.84
CA MET A 1 20.53 -13.60 -20.69
C MET A 1 19.54 -14.12 -21.72
N PRO A 2 18.51 -13.35 -22.11
CA PRO A 2 17.60 -13.76 -23.18
C PRO A 2 18.36 -13.87 -24.52
N ILE A 3 18.25 -15.03 -25.16
CA ILE A 3 18.97 -15.35 -26.39
C ILE A 3 18.19 -14.82 -27.61
N ILE A 4 16.88 -15.08 -27.67
CA ILE A 4 15.99 -14.73 -28.79
C ILE A 4 15.62 -13.23 -28.76
N ARG A 5 15.46 -12.59 -29.93
CA ARG A 5 15.09 -11.16 -30.06
C ARG A 5 13.79 -10.80 -29.32
N SER A 6 12.78 -11.66 -29.37
CA SER A 6 11.51 -11.48 -28.65
C SER A 6 11.69 -11.48 -27.13
N ALA A 7 12.54 -12.37 -26.61
CA ALA A 7 12.87 -12.45 -25.19
C ALA A 7 13.64 -11.20 -24.72
N LYS A 8 14.59 -10.69 -25.52
CA LYS A 8 15.30 -9.42 -25.24
C LYS A 8 14.33 -8.23 -25.17
N LYS A 9 13.31 -8.19 -26.06
CA LYS A 9 12.25 -7.17 -26.02
C LYS A 9 11.38 -7.31 -24.77
N LYS A 10 11.00 -8.52 -24.38
CA LYS A 10 10.20 -8.80 -23.18
C LYS A 10 10.89 -8.32 -21.92
N LEU A 11 12.19 -8.63 -21.76
CA LEU A 11 13.00 -8.17 -20.62
C LEU A 11 12.93 -6.65 -20.44
N ARG A 12 13.18 -5.89 -21.51
CA ARG A 12 13.10 -4.41 -21.48
C ARG A 12 11.72 -3.88 -21.10
N GLN A 13 10.65 -4.54 -21.55
CA GLN A 13 9.28 -4.15 -21.18
C GLN A 13 8.99 -4.43 -19.71
N ASP A 14 9.43 -5.59 -19.21
CA ASP A 14 9.19 -6.01 -17.84
C ASP A 14 9.95 -5.17 -16.84
N GLU A 15 11.18 -4.74 -17.15
CA GLU A 15 11.92 -3.75 -16.34
C GLU A 15 11.16 -2.43 -16.21
N LYS A 16 10.66 -1.88 -17.32
CA LYS A 16 9.85 -0.66 -17.32
C LYS A 16 8.57 -0.83 -16.49
N ARG A 17 7.88 -1.96 -16.64
CA ARG A 17 6.68 -2.29 -15.85
C ARG A 17 7.01 -2.43 -14.36
N LYS A 18 8.10 -3.13 -14.03
CA LYS A 18 8.59 -3.33 -12.66
C LYS A 18 8.86 -2.00 -11.97
N ASN A 19 9.59 -1.09 -12.63
CA ASN A 19 9.92 0.22 -12.08
C ASN A 19 8.66 1.05 -11.78
N ARG A 20 7.70 1.08 -12.71
CA ARG A 20 6.41 1.76 -12.48
C ARG A 20 5.63 1.13 -11.32
N ASN A 21 5.52 -0.20 -11.28
CA ASN A 21 4.77 -0.90 -10.25
C ASN A 21 5.40 -0.71 -8.86
N LEU A 22 6.73 -0.65 -8.81
CA LEU A 22 7.50 -0.44 -7.59
C LEU A 22 7.14 0.89 -6.92
N LEU A 23 6.87 1.95 -7.68
CA LEU A 23 6.44 3.25 -7.13
C LEU A 23 5.13 3.15 -6.35
N TYR A 24 4.14 2.44 -6.91
CA TYR A 24 2.86 2.22 -6.23
C TYR A 24 3.02 1.35 -4.98
N LEU A 25 3.79 0.26 -5.09
CA LEU A 25 4.07 -0.65 -3.98
C LEU A 25 4.81 0.04 -2.83
N LYS A 26 5.89 0.77 -3.14
CA LYS A 26 6.65 1.55 -2.14
C LYS A 26 5.79 2.65 -1.53
N GLY A 27 4.90 3.26 -2.32
CA GLY A 27 3.98 4.31 -1.90
C GLY A 27 3.17 3.92 -0.67
N TYR A 28 2.29 2.92 -0.76
CA TYR A 28 1.47 2.54 0.39
C TYR A 28 2.29 1.86 1.50
N LYS A 29 3.32 1.07 1.18
CA LYS A 29 4.17 0.40 2.19
C LYS A 29 4.86 1.40 3.11
N ARG A 30 5.45 2.47 2.57
CA ARG A 30 6.08 3.54 3.37
C ARG A 30 5.07 4.21 4.31
N LEU A 31 3.85 4.48 3.84
CA LEU A 31 2.81 5.05 4.69
C LEU A 31 2.40 4.10 5.82
N ILE A 32 2.29 2.80 5.56
CA ILE A 32 1.96 1.81 6.61
C ILE A 32 3.05 1.78 7.70
N VAL A 33 4.33 1.85 7.32
CA VAL A 33 5.43 1.95 8.30
C VAL A 33 5.31 3.23 9.12
N LYS A 34 5.07 4.37 8.47
CA LYS A 34 4.87 5.65 9.16
C LYS A 34 3.67 5.63 10.11
N LEU A 35 2.58 4.97 9.75
CA LEU A 35 1.37 4.85 10.59
C LEU A 35 1.69 4.24 11.97
N LYS A 36 2.64 3.31 12.05
CA LYS A 36 3.04 2.68 13.31
C LYS A 36 3.77 3.64 14.27
N LEU A 37 4.39 4.70 13.74
CA LEU A 37 5.19 5.65 14.50
C LEU A 37 4.40 6.90 14.91
N VAL A 38 3.33 7.22 14.19
CA VAL A 38 2.54 8.44 14.41
C VAL A 38 1.69 8.30 15.68
N LYS A 39 1.75 9.32 16.54
CA LYS A 39 0.89 9.49 17.72
C LYS A 39 -0.16 10.58 17.45
N GLY A 40 -1.34 10.44 18.05
CA GLY A 40 -2.46 11.38 17.91
C GLY A 40 -3.60 10.85 17.04
N ALA A 41 -4.82 10.90 17.56
CA ALA A 41 -6.00 10.26 16.96
C ALA A 41 -6.38 10.85 15.59
N GLU A 42 -6.27 12.17 15.42
CA GLU A 42 -6.61 12.86 14.17
C GLU A 42 -5.59 12.56 13.06
N LYS A 43 -4.30 12.67 13.37
CA LYS A 43 -3.20 12.35 12.45
C LYS A 43 -3.28 10.90 11.97
N ILE A 44 -3.59 9.96 12.86
CA ILE A 44 -3.82 8.55 12.52
C ILE A 44 -4.99 8.41 11.54
N THR A 45 -6.12 9.07 11.81
CA THR A 45 -7.33 8.98 10.97
C THR A 45 -7.07 9.52 9.56
N GLN A 46 -6.40 10.67 9.44
CA GLN A 46 -6.01 11.25 8.16
C GLN A 46 -5.03 10.34 7.40
N MET A 47 -4.03 9.79 8.09
CA MET A 47 -3.05 8.90 7.47
C MET A 47 -3.68 7.59 6.99
N VAL A 48 -4.62 7.03 7.74
CA VAL A 48 -5.38 5.83 7.33
C VAL A 48 -6.20 6.11 6.07
N ARG A 49 -6.93 7.24 5.99
CA ARG A 49 -7.63 7.64 4.75
C ARG A 49 -6.69 7.71 3.55
N LYS A 50 -5.50 8.30 3.73
CA LYS A 50 -4.46 8.36 2.69
C LYS A 50 -3.95 6.99 2.27
N ILE A 51 -3.78 6.06 3.23
CA ILE A 51 -3.40 4.67 2.98
C ILE A 51 -4.46 3.95 2.14
N HIS A 52 -5.75 4.08 2.50
CA HIS A 52 -6.85 3.50 1.73
C HIS A 52 -6.83 3.97 0.27
N SER A 53 -6.72 5.29 0.05
CA SER A 53 -6.64 5.86 -1.31
C SER A 53 -5.46 5.30 -2.12
N ARG A 54 -4.28 5.15 -1.50
CA ARG A 54 -3.09 4.60 -2.18
C ARG A 54 -3.23 3.12 -2.51
N ILE A 55 -3.83 2.34 -1.61
CA ILE A 55 -4.14 0.92 -1.85
C ILE A 55 -5.14 0.80 -3.00
N ASP A 56 -6.20 1.59 -3.03
CA ASP A 56 -7.23 1.53 -4.07
C ASP A 56 -6.70 1.91 -5.45
N LYS A 57 -5.82 2.92 -5.52
CA LYS A 57 -5.11 3.23 -6.76
C LYS A 57 -4.27 2.05 -7.27
N ALA A 58 -3.62 1.29 -6.37
CA ALA A 58 -2.86 0.11 -6.74
C ALA A 58 -3.75 -1.06 -7.19
N VAL A 59 -4.96 -1.22 -6.62
CA VAL A 59 -5.96 -2.19 -7.08
C VAL A 59 -6.48 -1.81 -8.47
N LYS A 60 -6.85 -0.54 -8.70
CA LYS A 60 -7.34 -0.06 -9.99
C LYS A 60 -6.33 -0.30 -11.11
N LYS A 61 -5.03 -0.17 -10.82
CA LYS A 61 -3.94 -0.47 -11.76
C LYS A 61 -3.58 -1.96 -11.84
N LYS A 62 -4.34 -2.85 -11.19
CA LYS A 62 -4.15 -4.31 -11.13
C LYS A 62 -2.77 -4.75 -10.59
N ILE A 63 -2.13 -3.92 -9.77
CA ILE A 63 -0.82 -4.21 -9.15
C ILE A 63 -0.98 -5.12 -7.93
N ILE A 64 -2.10 -4.98 -7.21
CA ILE A 64 -2.46 -5.83 -6.07
C ILE A 64 -3.87 -6.38 -6.24
N HIS A 65 -4.08 -7.61 -5.79
CA HIS A 65 -5.39 -8.24 -5.80
C HIS A 65 -6.35 -7.63 -4.78
N LYS A 66 -7.66 -7.67 -5.06
CA LYS A 66 -8.73 -7.13 -4.19
C LYS A 66 -8.68 -7.70 -2.76
N ASN A 67 -8.42 -9.00 -2.62
CA ASN A 67 -8.34 -9.66 -1.30
C ASN A 67 -7.13 -9.17 -0.49
N LYS A 68 -5.99 -8.94 -1.16
CA LYS A 68 -4.79 -8.38 -0.51
C LYS A 68 -5.05 -6.95 -0.07
N ALA A 69 -5.72 -6.16 -0.89
CA ALA A 69 -6.13 -4.80 -0.53
C ALA A 69 -7.07 -4.81 0.68
N ALA A 70 -8.12 -5.64 0.68
CA ALA A 70 -9.04 -5.77 1.81
C ALA A 70 -8.32 -6.12 3.12
N ARG A 71 -7.38 -7.09 3.09
CA ARG A 71 -6.57 -7.44 4.25
C ARG A 71 -5.71 -6.28 4.76
N LEU A 72 -5.06 -5.53 3.85
CA LEU A 72 -4.25 -4.36 4.23
C LEU A 72 -5.12 -3.23 4.81
N LYS A 73 -6.29 -2.99 4.24
CA LYS A 73 -7.27 -2.01 4.74
C LYS A 73 -7.75 -2.38 6.14
N ALA A 74 -8.13 -3.64 6.35
CA ALA A 74 -8.55 -4.14 7.65
C ALA A 74 -7.43 -3.99 8.70
N SER A 75 -6.18 -4.31 8.33
CA SER A 75 -5.03 -4.11 9.22
C SER A 75 -4.81 -2.64 9.59
N ALA A 76 -4.99 -1.70 8.66
CA ALA A 76 -4.84 -0.28 8.95
C ALA A 76 -5.97 0.26 9.86
N ALA A 77 -7.20 -0.21 9.64
CA ALA A 77 -8.37 0.19 10.44
C ALA A 77 -8.27 -0.24 11.92
N LYS A 78 -7.56 -1.33 12.22
CA LYS A 78 -7.34 -1.79 13.61
C LYS A 78 -6.67 -0.72 14.49
N PHE A 79 -5.77 0.09 13.93
CA PHE A 79 -5.11 1.18 14.67
C PHE A 79 -6.10 2.23 15.17
N ILE A 80 -7.12 2.58 14.36
CA ILE A 80 -8.19 3.52 14.78
C ILE A 80 -9.04 2.90 15.88
N LYS A 81 -9.39 1.61 15.77
CA LYS A 81 -10.19 0.92 16.79
C LYS A 81 -9.43 0.85 18.13
N GLN A 82 -8.13 0.59 18.09
CA GLN A 82 -7.29 0.55 19.29
C GLN A 82 -7.16 1.91 19.96
N THR A 83 -6.94 2.99 19.21
CA THR A 83 -6.88 4.34 19.80
C THR A 83 -8.21 4.76 20.43
N LYS A 84 -9.35 4.41 19.82
CA LYS A 84 -10.67 4.64 20.43
C LYS A 84 -10.88 3.85 21.72
N LYS A 85 -10.49 2.57 21.76
CA LYS A 85 -10.58 1.75 22.99
C LYS A 85 -9.74 2.32 24.14
N ILE A 86 -8.55 2.85 23.85
CA ILE A 86 -7.69 3.47 24.88
C ILE A 86 -8.35 4.73 25.44
N LYS A 87 -8.97 5.55 24.58
CA LYS A 87 -9.72 6.75 25.05
C LYS A 87 -10.96 6.40 25.88
N ALA A 88 -11.65 5.29 25.58
CA ALA A 88 -12.87 4.88 26.30
C ALA A 88 -12.61 4.17 27.64
N LYS A 89 -11.37 3.73 27.90
CA LYS A 89 -10.94 3.10 29.15
C LYS A 89 -10.36 4.10 30.16
N LYS A 90 -10.19 5.36 29.76
CA LYS A 90 -9.62 6.44 30.54
C LYS A 90 -10.73 7.42 30.88
#